data_AF-A0A061NTH5-F1
#
_entry.id   AF-A0A061NTH5-F1
#
_cell.length_a   1.000
_cell.length_b   1.000
_cell.length_c   1.000
_cell.angle_alpha   90.00
_cell.angle_beta   90.00
_cell.angle_gamma   90.00
#
_symmetry.space_group_name_H-M   'P 1'
#
loop_
_entity.id
_entity.type
_entity.pdbx_description
1 polymer ?
#
loop_
_entity_poly.entity_id
_entity_poly.type
_entity_poly.pdbx_seq_one_letter_code
_entity_poly.pdbx_strand_id
1 'polypeptide(L)'
;MHADQLVIATGVDTLPELDALWDVHPIKGEIVKVMTDRAAVQQTLFYKGMYVVPKPDGELILGATSEASRNRDVTVHGVQQLLSQITTLIPSLKHAKITNMWAGLRPQSTTGLPFIGPHPAQQNCWLAGGHGRNGILLAPITGKQIVQQIMQDSVALPTFQPKYGGSHMEVTINQQKRELPNHVTTIEQLREHFGLQNTVVMIEHNGAALSVDEQNDTHITAGDQIEMVRFVGGG
;
A
#
# COMPACT_ATOMS: atom_id res chain seq x y z
N MET A 1 27.67 -11.16 10.70
CA MET A 1 28.24 -10.11 9.82
C MET A 1 28.09 -8.79 10.56
N HIS A 2 29.10 -7.93 10.54
CA HIS A 2 29.04 -6.58 11.13
C HIS A 2 29.13 -5.55 10.01
N ALA A 3 28.38 -4.45 10.12
CA ALA A 3 28.36 -3.36 9.15
C ALA A 3 28.22 -2.02 9.89
N ASP A 4 28.85 -0.96 9.37
CA ASP A 4 28.76 0.39 9.92
C ASP A 4 27.43 1.07 9.60
N GLN A 5 26.81 0.69 8.47
CA GLN A 5 25.52 1.18 8.00
C GLN A 5 24.72 0.00 7.43
N LEU A 6 23.41 -0.05 7.73
CA LEU A 6 22.48 -1.05 7.23
C LEU A 6 21.35 -0.37 6.43
N VAL A 7 21.11 -0.83 5.21
CA VAL A 7 19.97 -0.38 4.40
C VAL A 7 19.05 -1.56 4.12
N ILE A 8 17.77 -1.38 4.44
CA ILE A 8 16.74 -2.40 4.32
C ILE A 8 15.82 -2.01 3.18
N ALA A 9 15.90 -2.80 2.11
CA ALA A 9 15.19 -2.59 0.85
C ALA A 9 14.67 -3.93 0.30
N THR A 10 14.02 -4.72 1.16
CA THR A 10 13.62 -6.11 0.93
C THR A 10 12.34 -6.26 0.10
N GLY A 11 11.83 -5.16 -0.46
CA GLY A 11 10.62 -5.18 -1.29
C GLY A 11 9.39 -5.58 -0.48
N VAL A 12 8.70 -6.63 -0.95
CA VAL A 12 7.47 -7.15 -0.33
C VAL A 12 7.74 -7.91 0.97
N ASP A 13 8.95 -8.41 1.12
CA ASP A 13 9.36 -9.17 2.29
C ASP A 13 10.00 -8.23 3.31
N THR A 14 10.03 -8.68 4.56
CA THR A 14 10.58 -7.95 5.70
C THR A 14 11.36 -8.91 6.59
N LEU A 15 12.15 -8.33 7.49
CA LEU A 15 12.74 -9.05 8.61
C LEU A 15 11.75 -9.05 9.77
N PRO A 16 11.62 -10.15 10.54
CA PRO A 16 10.68 -10.24 11.67
C PRO A 16 10.78 -9.08 12.66
N GLU A 17 12.00 -8.56 12.87
CA GLU A 17 12.29 -7.44 13.77
C GLU A 17 11.71 -6.10 13.29
N LEU A 18 11.25 -6.04 12.04
CA LEU A 18 10.70 -4.85 11.39
C LEU A 18 9.23 -4.98 11.02
N ASP A 19 8.59 -6.12 11.31
CA ASP A 19 7.21 -6.38 10.88
C ASP A 19 6.24 -5.28 11.33
N ALA A 20 6.44 -4.71 12.52
CA ALA A 20 5.61 -3.61 13.04
C ALA A 20 5.85 -2.27 12.33
N LEU A 21 6.98 -2.10 11.63
CA LEU A 21 7.38 -0.87 10.94
C LEU A 21 7.25 -0.98 9.42
N TRP A 22 7.28 -2.20 8.88
CA TRP A 22 7.32 -2.46 7.44
C TRP A 22 5.92 -2.44 6.84
N ASP A 23 5.40 -1.23 6.61
CA ASP A 23 4.11 -0.99 5.93
C ASP A 23 4.21 -1.28 4.43
N VAL A 24 4.33 -2.56 4.07
CA VAL A 24 4.35 -3.02 2.67
C VAL A 24 3.43 -4.22 2.50
N HIS A 25 2.49 -4.05 1.58
CA HIS A 25 1.55 -5.08 1.18
C HIS A 25 1.81 -5.53 -0.27
N PRO A 26 1.66 -6.82 -0.56
CA PRO A 26 1.88 -7.40 -1.88
C PRO A 26 0.69 -7.14 -2.80
N ILE A 27 0.92 -6.45 -3.91
CA ILE A 27 -0.04 -6.36 -5.00
C ILE A 27 0.48 -7.17 -6.19
N LYS A 28 -0.12 -8.34 -6.40
CA LYS A 28 0.17 -9.20 -7.54
C LYS A 28 -0.22 -8.50 -8.85
N GLY A 29 0.64 -8.60 -9.85
CA GLY A 29 0.33 -8.21 -11.22
C GLY A 29 0.85 -9.24 -12.21
N GLU A 30 -0.07 -9.80 -12.98
CA GLU A 30 0.22 -10.71 -14.08
C GLU A 30 0.47 -9.91 -15.36
N ILE A 31 1.43 -10.39 -16.12
CA ILE A 31 1.91 -9.81 -17.36
C ILE A 31 1.95 -10.90 -18.42
N VAL A 32 1.55 -10.57 -19.64
CA VAL A 32 1.67 -11.43 -20.81
C VAL A 32 2.63 -10.77 -21.78
N LYS A 33 3.58 -11.53 -22.31
CA LYS A 33 4.47 -11.09 -23.37
C LYS A 33 4.09 -11.78 -24.67
N VAL A 34 3.99 -10.98 -25.73
CA VAL A 34 3.58 -11.45 -27.04
C VAL A 34 4.55 -10.97 -28.12
N MET A 35 4.66 -11.76 -29.19
CA MET A 35 5.34 -11.39 -30.43
C MET A 35 4.30 -11.14 -31.51
N THR A 36 4.53 -10.14 -32.35
CA THR A 36 3.66 -9.81 -33.48
C THR A 36 4.49 -9.57 -34.74
N ASP A 37 3.98 -10.04 -35.87
CA ASP A 37 4.67 -9.92 -37.17
C ASP A 37 4.63 -8.49 -37.73
N ARG A 38 3.90 -7.58 -37.09
CA ARG A 38 3.76 -6.17 -37.50
C ARG A 38 3.97 -5.26 -36.30
N ALA A 39 4.56 -4.09 -36.52
CA ALA A 39 4.67 -3.04 -35.50
C ALA A 39 3.29 -2.40 -35.21
N ALA A 40 2.38 -3.16 -34.59
CA ALA A 40 1.03 -2.72 -34.24
C ALA A 40 1.06 -1.57 -33.21
N VAL A 41 2.11 -1.51 -32.40
CA VAL A 41 2.31 -0.52 -31.34
C VAL A 41 3.78 -0.09 -31.36
N GLN A 42 4.04 1.20 -31.58
CA GLN A 42 5.40 1.76 -31.60
C GLN A 42 5.73 2.58 -30.36
N GLN A 43 4.72 2.92 -29.55
CA GLN A 43 4.87 3.71 -28.33
C GLN A 43 4.13 3.03 -27.19
N THR A 44 4.59 3.27 -25.95
CA THR A 44 3.88 2.77 -24.77
C THR A 44 2.47 3.35 -24.72
N LEU A 45 1.47 2.47 -24.67
CA LEU A 45 0.07 2.85 -24.45
C LEU A 45 -0.28 2.59 -23.00
N PHE A 46 -1.06 3.48 -22.38
CA PHE A 46 -1.63 3.28 -21.06
C PHE A 46 -3.13 3.52 -21.11
N TYR A 47 -3.92 2.57 -20.62
CA TYR A 47 -5.37 2.64 -20.63
C TYR A 47 -5.97 1.85 -19.47
N LYS A 48 -6.80 2.51 -18.65
CA LYS A 48 -7.51 1.91 -17.49
C LYS A 48 -6.63 1.06 -16.58
N GLY A 49 -5.42 1.53 -16.26
CA GLY A 49 -4.50 0.82 -15.37
C GLY A 49 -3.65 -0.26 -16.04
N MET A 50 -3.87 -0.53 -17.32
CA MET A 50 -3.04 -1.41 -18.14
C MET A 50 -2.11 -0.62 -19.04
N TYR A 51 -1.06 -1.27 -19.52
CA TYR A 51 -0.11 -0.80 -20.49
C TYR A 51 0.20 -1.83 -21.56
N VAL A 52 0.54 -1.32 -22.75
CA VAL A 52 1.20 -2.09 -23.82
C VAL A 52 2.52 -1.42 -24.10
N VAL A 53 3.63 -2.10 -23.82
CA VAL A 53 4.98 -1.54 -23.95
C VAL A 53 5.71 -2.28 -25.07
N PRO A 54 6.03 -1.60 -26.18
CA PRO A 54 6.85 -2.19 -27.22
C PRO A 54 8.31 -2.32 -26.78
N LYS A 55 8.94 -3.42 -27.16
CA LYS A 55 10.35 -3.72 -26.91
C LYS A 55 11.16 -3.62 -28.21
N PRO A 56 12.47 -3.32 -28.13
CA PRO A 56 13.31 -3.14 -29.33
C PRO A 56 13.42 -4.38 -30.23
N ASP A 57 13.16 -5.58 -29.68
CA ASP A 57 13.19 -6.87 -30.38
C ASP A 57 11.86 -7.24 -31.06
N GLY A 58 10.88 -6.33 -31.04
CA GLY A 58 9.55 -6.55 -31.63
C GLY A 58 8.54 -7.21 -30.69
N GLU A 59 8.95 -7.59 -29.48
CA GLU A 59 8.01 -8.08 -28.47
C GLU A 59 7.17 -6.94 -27.88
N LEU A 60 5.97 -7.28 -27.41
CA LEU A 60 5.10 -6.39 -26.66
C LEU A 60 4.89 -6.96 -25.25
N ILE A 61 5.07 -6.11 -24.24
CA ILE A 61 4.66 -6.42 -22.87
C ILE A 61 3.24 -5.91 -22.67
N LEU A 62 2.33 -6.82 -22.36
CA LEU A 62 0.94 -6.56 -22.02
C LEU A 62 0.83 -6.66 -20.50
N GLY A 63 0.53 -5.57 -19.82
CA GLY A 63 0.48 -5.56 -18.37
C GLY A 63 -0.55 -4.57 -17.85
N ALA A 64 -0.91 -4.60 -16.59
CA ALA A 64 -0.84 -5.78 -15.75
C ALA A 64 -2.12 -5.86 -14.93
N THR A 65 -2.45 -7.06 -14.46
CA THR A 65 -3.51 -7.21 -13.46
C THR A 65 -3.08 -6.55 -12.13
N SER A 66 -4.05 -6.40 -11.23
CA SER A 66 -3.83 -5.85 -9.89
C SER A 66 -4.72 -6.60 -8.90
N GLU A 67 -4.11 -7.43 -8.07
CA GLU A 67 -4.79 -8.28 -7.10
C GLU A 67 -4.05 -8.20 -5.76
N ALA A 68 -4.78 -8.06 -4.66
CA ALA A 68 -4.21 -8.13 -3.32
C ALA A 68 -3.92 -9.61 -2.97
N SER A 69 -2.71 -10.06 -3.31
CA SER A 69 -2.32 -11.46 -3.20
C SER A 69 -0.80 -11.61 -3.15
N ARG A 70 -0.34 -12.60 -2.37
CA ARG A 70 1.07 -13.05 -2.35
C ARG A 70 1.35 -14.14 -3.38
N ASN A 71 0.31 -14.75 -3.96
CA ASN A 71 0.50 -15.83 -4.91
C ASN A 71 1.10 -15.27 -6.22
N ARG A 72 2.18 -15.90 -6.70
CA ARG A 72 2.88 -15.53 -7.95
C ARG A 72 2.50 -16.40 -9.14
N ASP A 73 1.56 -17.31 -8.96
CA ASP A 73 1.02 -18.14 -10.04
C ASP A 73 0.27 -17.27 -11.04
N VAL A 74 0.50 -17.52 -12.32
CA VAL A 74 -0.32 -16.95 -13.39
C VAL A 74 -1.63 -17.73 -13.47
N THR A 75 -2.74 -17.01 -13.53
CA THR A 75 -4.09 -17.58 -13.55
C THR A 75 -4.72 -17.41 -14.94
N VAL A 76 -5.56 -18.38 -15.31
CA VAL A 76 -6.38 -18.29 -16.54
C VAL A 76 -7.25 -17.04 -16.51
N HIS A 77 -7.86 -16.73 -15.36
CA HIS A 77 -8.73 -15.56 -15.20
C HIS A 77 -7.98 -14.25 -15.44
N GLY A 78 -6.83 -14.05 -14.80
CA GLY A 78 -6.04 -12.83 -14.94
C GLY A 78 -5.53 -12.60 -16.37
N VAL A 79 -5.06 -13.66 -17.02
CA VAL A 79 -4.65 -13.63 -18.43
C VAL A 79 -5.84 -13.32 -19.34
N GLN A 80 -6.99 -13.97 -19.14
CA GLN A 80 -8.19 -13.71 -19.95
C GLN A 80 -8.70 -12.27 -19.78
N GLN A 81 -8.72 -11.75 -18.55
CA GLN A 81 -9.09 -10.36 -18.27
C GLN A 81 -8.17 -9.39 -19.01
N LEU A 82 -6.85 -9.57 -18.89
CA LEU A 82 -5.86 -8.71 -19.52
C LEU A 82 -5.96 -8.75 -21.06
N LEU A 83 -6.01 -9.95 -21.64
CA LEU A 83 -6.06 -10.14 -23.09
C LEU A 83 -7.38 -9.64 -23.69
N SER A 84 -8.52 -9.87 -23.03
CA SER A 84 -9.82 -9.41 -23.55
C SER A 84 -9.88 -7.88 -23.66
N GLN A 85 -9.40 -7.16 -22.66
CA GLN A 85 -9.42 -5.70 -22.69
C GLN A 85 -8.40 -5.14 -23.69
N ILE A 86 -7.19 -5.69 -23.75
CA ILE A 86 -6.16 -5.23 -24.68
C ILE A 86 -6.53 -5.53 -26.13
N THR A 87 -7.06 -6.72 -26.44
CA THR A 87 -7.46 -7.07 -27.81
C THR A 87 -8.75 -6.38 -28.25
N THR A 88 -9.55 -5.84 -27.31
CA THR A 88 -10.63 -4.91 -27.64
C THR A 88 -10.07 -3.55 -28.07
N LEU A 89 -9.02 -3.06 -27.39
CA LEU A 89 -8.36 -1.80 -27.72
C LEU A 89 -7.50 -1.90 -28.99
N ILE A 90 -6.83 -3.04 -29.19
CA ILE A 90 -5.87 -3.28 -30.28
C ILE A 90 -6.22 -4.62 -30.95
N PRO A 91 -7.23 -4.65 -31.85
CA PRO A 91 -7.74 -5.89 -32.43
C PRO A 91 -6.71 -6.73 -33.19
N SER A 92 -5.66 -6.10 -33.72
CA SER A 92 -4.57 -6.81 -34.41
C SER A 92 -3.77 -7.75 -33.51
N LEU A 93 -3.83 -7.58 -32.18
CA LEU A 93 -3.15 -8.46 -31.23
C LEU A 93 -3.85 -9.79 -30.99
N LYS A 94 -5.06 -10.01 -31.52
CA LYS A 94 -5.80 -11.29 -31.39
C LYS A 94 -5.04 -12.49 -31.95
N HIS A 95 -4.12 -12.26 -32.90
CA HIS A 95 -3.30 -13.29 -33.53
C HIS A 95 -1.84 -13.25 -33.08
N ALA A 96 -1.51 -12.41 -32.10
CA ALA A 96 -0.15 -12.34 -31.57
C ALA A 96 0.22 -13.64 -30.86
N LYS A 97 1.47 -14.09 -31.03
CA LYS A 97 1.97 -15.29 -30.37
C LYS A 97 2.36 -14.95 -28.94
N ILE A 98 1.76 -15.62 -27.95
CA ILE A 98 2.22 -15.53 -26.56
C ILE A 98 3.60 -16.18 -26.45
N THR A 99 4.60 -15.44 -25.97
CA THR A 99 5.97 -15.92 -25.79
C THR A 99 6.31 -16.15 -24.32
N ASN A 100 5.67 -15.45 -23.39
CA ASN A 100 5.85 -15.67 -21.96
C ASN A 100 4.67 -15.12 -21.14
N MET A 101 4.50 -15.62 -19.91
CA MET A 101 3.57 -15.09 -18.91
C MET A 101 4.20 -15.20 -17.52
N TRP A 102 4.06 -14.17 -16.70
CA TRP A 102 4.55 -14.20 -15.31
C TRP A 102 3.74 -13.28 -14.42
N ALA A 103 3.85 -13.47 -13.10
CA ALA A 103 3.34 -12.52 -12.11
C ALA A 103 4.47 -11.99 -11.22
N GLY A 104 4.43 -10.68 -10.98
CA GLY A 104 5.27 -10.00 -10.00
C GLY A 104 4.46 -9.53 -8.80
N LEU A 105 5.13 -9.32 -7.66
CA LEU A 105 4.52 -8.69 -6.49
C LEU A 105 5.05 -7.25 -6.39
N ARG A 106 4.14 -6.27 -6.37
CA ARG A 106 4.49 -4.87 -6.15
C ARG A 106 4.51 -4.61 -4.64
N PRO A 107 5.59 -4.04 -4.09
CA PRO A 107 5.66 -3.65 -2.68
C PRO A 107 4.91 -2.33 -2.45
N GLN A 108 3.63 -2.40 -2.12
CA GLN A 108 2.76 -1.24 -1.99
C GLN A 108 2.63 -0.82 -0.53
N SER A 109 2.95 0.43 -0.19
CA SER A 109 2.61 0.98 1.12
C SER A 109 1.13 1.32 1.23
N THR A 110 0.61 1.36 2.46
CA THR A 110 -0.79 1.76 2.73
C THR A 110 -1.06 3.21 2.31
N THR A 111 -0.05 4.08 2.43
CA THR A 111 -0.17 5.50 2.05
C THR A 111 -0.13 5.74 0.53
N GLY A 112 0.24 4.75 -0.28
CA GLY A 112 0.47 4.94 -1.71
C GLY A 112 1.82 5.57 -2.06
N LEU A 113 2.60 6.00 -1.07
CA LEU A 113 3.90 6.66 -1.24
C LEU A 113 5.03 5.79 -0.67
N PRO A 114 6.23 5.80 -1.27
CA PRO A 114 7.37 5.10 -0.67
C PRO A 114 7.74 5.73 0.68
N PHE A 115 8.37 4.94 1.54
CA PHE A 115 9.01 5.42 2.75
C PHE A 115 10.52 5.22 2.62
N ILE A 116 11.29 6.29 2.83
CA ILE A 116 12.74 6.38 2.59
C ILE A 116 13.38 7.20 3.71
N GLY A 117 14.06 6.56 4.67
CA GLY A 117 14.69 7.28 5.77
C GLY A 117 15.24 6.41 6.90
N PRO A 118 15.68 7.02 8.01
CA PRO A 118 16.35 6.32 9.11
C PRO A 118 15.37 5.46 9.89
N HIS A 119 15.79 4.32 10.43
CA HIS A 119 14.98 3.53 11.35
C HIS A 119 14.72 4.31 12.64
N PRO A 120 13.48 4.33 13.19
CA PRO A 120 13.13 5.21 14.31
C PRO A 120 13.84 4.87 15.62
N ALA A 121 14.18 3.60 15.83
CA ALA A 121 14.78 3.10 17.08
C ALA A 121 16.20 2.53 16.93
N GLN A 122 16.77 2.47 15.72
CA GLN A 122 18.04 1.79 15.46
C GLN A 122 18.97 2.75 14.73
N GLN A 123 20.06 3.12 15.39
CA GLN A 123 21.07 3.98 14.79
C GLN A 123 21.75 3.27 13.62
N ASN A 124 22.14 4.04 12.59
CA ASN A 124 22.81 3.54 11.39
C ASN A 124 22.00 2.50 10.58
N CYS A 125 20.68 2.43 10.79
CA CYS A 125 19.78 1.59 10.02
C CYS A 125 18.83 2.48 9.20
N TRP A 126 18.60 2.12 7.94
CA TRP A 126 17.82 2.91 6.98
C TRP A 126 16.82 2.01 6.27
N LEU A 127 15.61 2.52 6.03
CA LEU A 127 14.52 1.82 5.37
C LEU A 127 14.22 2.48 4.02
N ALA A 128 14.00 1.65 3.00
CA ALA A 128 13.54 2.06 1.68
C ALA A 128 12.54 1.05 1.13
N GLY A 129 11.25 1.36 1.16
CA GLY A 129 10.18 0.46 0.73
C GLY A 129 8.93 1.17 0.25
N GLY A 130 7.91 0.39 -0.13
CA GLY A 130 6.57 0.91 -0.47
C GLY A 130 6.43 1.55 -1.85
N HIS A 131 7.40 1.38 -2.76
CA HIS A 131 7.39 2.05 -4.08
C HIS A 131 6.28 1.61 -5.05
N GLY A 132 5.56 0.54 -4.76
CA GLY A 132 4.43 0.04 -5.55
C GLY A 132 4.79 -0.11 -7.04
N ARG A 133 3.99 0.53 -7.90
CA ARG A 133 4.20 0.55 -9.36
C ARG A 133 5.34 1.46 -9.85
N ASN A 134 5.92 2.26 -8.97
CA ASN A 134 6.88 3.30 -9.32
C ASN A 134 8.34 2.94 -8.96
N GLY A 135 8.62 1.70 -8.54
CA GLY A 135 9.95 1.27 -8.11
C GLY A 135 11.06 1.54 -9.12
N ILE A 136 10.84 1.23 -10.41
CA ILE A 136 11.83 1.50 -11.47
C ILE A 136 12.05 3.01 -11.65
N LEU A 137 10.96 3.78 -11.68
CA LEU A 137 11.00 5.23 -11.86
C LEU A 137 11.74 5.93 -10.71
N LEU A 138 11.51 5.47 -9.48
CA LEU A 138 11.99 6.12 -8.26
C LEU A 138 13.32 5.55 -7.74
N ALA A 139 13.81 4.42 -8.26
CA ALA A 139 15.06 3.81 -7.82
C ALA A 139 16.27 4.78 -7.79
N PRO A 140 16.52 5.61 -8.83
CA PRO A 140 17.66 6.52 -8.82
C PRO A 140 17.58 7.57 -7.70
N ILE A 141 16.40 8.15 -7.48
CA ILE A 141 16.21 9.17 -6.45
C ILE A 141 16.22 8.57 -5.05
N THR A 142 15.67 7.37 -4.86
CA THR A 142 15.72 6.63 -3.59
C THR A 142 17.16 6.33 -3.18
N GLY A 143 17.97 5.79 -4.09
CA GLY A 143 19.38 5.51 -3.81
C GLY A 143 20.16 6.77 -3.43
N LYS A 144 19.97 7.86 -4.20
CA LYS A 144 20.59 9.16 -3.89
C LYS A 144 20.20 9.69 -2.51
N GLN A 145 18.92 9.60 -2.15
CA GLN A 145 18.42 10.08 -0.85
C GLN A 145 19.00 9.29 0.32
N ILE A 146 19.10 7.96 0.22
CA ILE A 146 19.70 7.13 1.28
C ILE A 146 21.17 7.49 1.49
N VAL A 147 21.95 7.59 0.41
CA VAL A 147 23.37 7.96 0.49
C VAL A 147 23.56 9.34 1.12
N GLN A 148 22.77 10.33 0.72
CA GLN A 148 22.87 11.69 1.28
C GLN A 148 22.55 11.72 2.76
N GLN A 149 21.54 10.97 3.21
CA GLN A 149 21.20 10.90 4.63
C GLN A 149 22.27 10.19 5.45
N ILE A 150 22.89 9.12 4.92
CA ILE A 150 24.05 8.45 5.53
C ILE A 150 25.23 9.42 5.69
N MET A 151 25.52 10.21 4.65
CA MET A 151 26.65 11.15 4.63
C MET A 151 26.37 12.46 5.40
N GLN A 152 25.16 12.66 5.92
CA GLN A 152 24.71 13.89 6.59
C GLN A 152 24.79 15.14 5.69
N ASP A 153 24.67 14.94 4.37
CA ASP A 153 24.57 16.05 3.42
C ASP A 153 23.19 16.72 3.50
N SER A 154 23.12 18.02 3.23
CA SER A 154 21.87 18.77 3.24
C SER A 154 20.87 18.22 2.19
N VAL A 155 19.67 17.86 2.65
CA VAL A 155 18.62 17.30 1.80
C VAL A 155 17.84 18.42 1.11
N ALA A 156 18.08 18.61 -0.19
CA ALA A 156 17.33 19.56 -1.03
C ALA A 156 16.20 18.91 -1.86
N LEU A 157 15.82 17.67 -1.54
CA LEU A 157 14.88 16.86 -2.33
C LEU A 157 13.57 16.61 -1.58
N PRO A 158 12.44 16.36 -2.29
CA PRO A 158 11.18 15.99 -1.65
C PRO A 158 11.39 14.77 -0.76
N THR A 159 11.16 14.94 0.54
CA THR A 159 11.46 13.89 1.51
C THR A 159 10.29 12.92 1.60
N PHE A 160 10.51 11.68 1.18
CA PHE A 160 9.60 10.57 1.44
C PHE A 160 9.85 10.02 2.84
N GLN A 161 9.78 10.90 3.86
CA GLN A 161 10.08 10.48 5.22
C GLN A 161 9.16 9.32 5.60
N PRO A 162 9.71 8.25 6.16
CA PRO A 162 8.89 7.17 6.66
C PRO A 162 8.00 7.73 7.76
N LYS A 163 6.70 7.54 7.61
CA LYS A 163 5.75 7.79 8.69
C LYS A 163 5.74 6.56 9.58
N TYR A 164 6.72 6.47 10.47
CA TYR A 164 6.77 5.42 11.49
C TYR A 164 5.65 5.64 12.48
N GLY A 165 4.73 4.68 12.60
CA GLY A 165 3.63 4.77 13.56
C GLY A 165 2.57 5.82 13.23
N GLY A 166 2.29 6.07 11.95
CA GLY A 166 1.25 7.00 11.50
C GLY A 166 0.15 6.33 10.71
N SER A 167 -0.24 5.11 11.10
CA SER A 167 -1.47 4.48 10.64
C SER A 167 -2.57 5.08 11.50
N HIS A 168 -2.96 6.33 11.22
CA HIS A 168 -4.08 6.96 11.90
C HIS A 168 -5.30 6.94 10.99
N MET A 169 -6.43 6.51 11.52
CA MET A 169 -7.72 6.72 10.89
C MET A 169 -8.32 8.01 11.42
N GLU A 170 -8.76 8.88 10.52
CA GLU A 170 -9.50 10.09 10.90
C GLU A 170 -10.96 9.68 11.18
N VAL A 171 -11.45 10.00 12.38
CA VAL A 171 -12.85 9.84 12.78
C VAL A 171 -13.36 11.16 13.36
N THR A 172 -14.68 11.32 13.43
CA THR A 172 -15.29 12.44 14.15
C THR A 172 -15.84 11.95 15.49
N ILE A 173 -15.26 12.40 16.59
CA ILE A 173 -15.68 12.05 17.95
C ILE A 173 -16.24 13.29 18.63
N ASN A 174 -17.49 13.25 19.09
CA ASN A 174 -18.16 14.39 19.74
C ASN A 174 -18.02 15.67 18.92
N GLN A 175 -18.31 15.57 17.60
CA GLN A 175 -18.19 16.65 16.61
C GLN A 175 -16.77 17.21 16.39
N GLN A 176 -15.74 16.58 16.96
CA GLN A 176 -14.34 16.95 16.74
C GLN A 176 -13.64 15.88 15.89
N LYS A 177 -12.94 16.31 14.84
CA LYS A 177 -12.04 15.43 14.10
C LYS A 177 -10.90 14.97 15.00
N ARG A 178 -10.66 13.65 15.03
CA ARG A 178 -9.58 13.03 15.79
C ARG A 178 -8.88 11.97 14.95
N GLU A 179 -7.58 11.86 15.16
CA GLU A 179 -6.76 10.79 14.62
C GLU A 179 -6.69 9.66 15.65
N LEU A 180 -7.12 8.46 15.26
CA LEU A 180 -7.01 7.26 16.08
C LEU A 180 -5.96 6.32 15.50
N PRO A 181 -5.14 5.65 16.32
CA PRO A 181 -4.26 4.59 15.82
C PRO A 181 -5.05 3.48 15.13
N ASN A 182 -4.55 2.90 14.03
CA ASN A 182 -5.22 1.84 13.26
C ASN A 182 -5.32 0.51 14.02
N HIS A 183 -4.70 0.36 15.20
CA HIS A 183 -4.98 -0.78 16.08
C HIS A 183 -6.29 -0.60 16.85
N VAL A 184 -6.84 0.62 16.89
CA VAL A 184 -8.18 0.91 17.42
C VAL A 184 -9.16 0.67 16.27
N THR A 185 -9.69 -0.54 16.20
CA THR A 185 -10.60 -1.00 15.11
C THR A 185 -12.00 -1.35 15.60
N THR A 186 -12.25 -1.28 16.91
CA THR A 186 -13.55 -1.56 17.55
C THR A 186 -13.91 -0.50 18.59
N ILE A 187 -15.20 -0.42 18.95
CA ILE A 187 -15.69 0.48 20.00
C ILE A 187 -15.09 0.12 21.37
N GLU A 188 -14.85 -1.16 21.65
CA GLU A 188 -14.14 -1.59 22.87
C GLU A 188 -12.73 -1.01 22.94
N GLN A 189 -11.92 -1.17 21.88
CA GLN A 189 -10.57 -0.64 21.80
C GLN A 189 -10.54 0.89 21.88
N LEU A 190 -11.58 1.55 21.34
CA LEU A 190 -11.77 2.99 21.45
C LEU A 190 -11.97 3.41 22.91
N ARG A 191 -12.81 2.68 23.66
CA ARG A 191 -13.06 2.96 25.08
C ARG A 191 -11.78 2.77 25.90
N GLU A 192 -11.01 1.72 25.63
CA GLU A 192 -9.71 1.51 26.27
C GLU A 192 -8.74 2.66 25.95
N HIS A 193 -8.67 3.07 24.68
CA HIS A 193 -7.81 4.17 24.22
C HIS A 193 -8.09 5.49 24.95
N PHE A 194 -9.35 5.77 25.27
CA PHE A 194 -9.77 6.98 26.01
C PHE A 194 -9.89 6.79 27.53
N GLY A 195 -9.53 5.62 28.07
CA GLY A 195 -9.61 5.35 29.51
C GLY A 195 -11.06 5.26 30.06
N LEU A 196 -11.99 4.77 29.25
CA LEU A 196 -13.43 4.70 29.54
C LEU A 196 -13.93 3.30 29.95
N GLN A 197 -13.02 2.34 30.17
CA GLN A 197 -13.34 0.94 30.51
C GLN A 197 -14.23 0.80 31.75
N ASN A 198 -14.06 1.68 32.75
CA ASN A 198 -14.81 1.65 34.02
C ASN A 198 -15.87 2.75 34.13
N THR A 199 -16.25 3.35 33.00
CA THR A 199 -17.23 4.46 32.95
C THR A 199 -18.47 4.02 32.18
N VAL A 200 -19.65 4.31 32.72
CA VAL A 200 -20.91 4.17 31.97
C VAL A 200 -20.97 5.27 30.92
N VAL A 201 -20.84 4.87 29.66
CA VAL A 201 -20.85 5.76 28.49
C VAL A 201 -21.91 5.24 27.53
N MET A 202 -22.79 6.13 27.07
CA MET A 202 -23.66 5.86 25.93
C MET A 202 -22.87 6.16 24.66
N ILE A 203 -22.87 5.23 23.71
CA ILE A 203 -22.14 5.36 22.45
C ILE A 203 -23.14 5.32 21.30
N GLU A 204 -23.05 6.32 20.44
CA GLU A 204 -23.72 6.36 19.15
C GLU A 204 -22.67 6.25 18.04
N HIS A 205 -22.90 5.37 17.06
CA HIS A 205 -22.04 5.18 15.90
C HIS A 205 -22.84 5.46 14.63
N ASN A 206 -22.39 6.44 13.84
CA ASN A 206 -22.99 6.85 12.57
C ASN A 206 -24.51 7.13 12.65
N GLY A 207 -24.99 7.71 13.76
CA GLY A 207 -26.40 8.04 13.95
C GLY A 207 -27.23 6.97 14.69
N ALA A 208 -26.63 5.83 15.05
CA ALA A 208 -27.31 4.72 15.72
C ALA A 208 -26.75 4.48 17.12
N ALA A 209 -27.63 4.53 18.13
CA ALA A 209 -27.26 4.22 19.52
C ALA A 209 -26.98 2.72 19.68
N LEU A 210 -25.83 2.38 20.27
CA LEU A 210 -25.40 1.01 20.48
C LEU A 210 -25.74 0.54 21.90
N SER A 211 -26.37 -0.64 22.01
CA SER A 211 -26.48 -1.37 23.27
C SER A 211 -25.10 -1.84 23.78
N VAL A 212 -25.02 -2.23 25.04
CA VAL A 212 -23.75 -2.68 25.66
C VAL A 212 -23.17 -3.89 24.94
N ASP A 213 -24.02 -4.81 24.47
CA ASP A 213 -23.59 -6.01 23.76
C ASP A 213 -23.09 -5.67 22.35
N GLU A 214 -23.78 -4.77 21.63
CA GLU A 214 -23.38 -4.33 20.29
C GLU A 214 -22.05 -3.56 20.28
N GLN A 215 -21.70 -2.86 21.36
CA GLN A 215 -20.43 -2.15 21.47
C GLN A 215 -19.20 -3.06 21.36
N ASN A 216 -19.30 -4.33 21.78
CA ASN A 216 -18.14 -5.24 21.72
C ASN A 216 -17.85 -5.72 20.29
N ASP A 217 -18.91 -5.84 19.47
CA ASP A 217 -18.83 -6.39 18.11
C ASP A 217 -18.79 -5.31 17.01
N THR A 218 -18.91 -4.02 17.39
CA THR A 218 -18.95 -2.91 16.43
C THR A 218 -17.55 -2.47 16.02
N HIS A 219 -17.28 -2.54 14.72
CA HIS A 219 -16.04 -2.08 14.10
C HIS A 219 -16.07 -0.59 13.74
N ILE A 220 -14.90 0.05 13.82
CA ILE A 220 -14.68 1.45 13.45
C ILE A 220 -13.81 1.51 12.19
N THR A 221 -14.18 2.41 11.28
CA THR A 221 -13.44 2.69 10.05
C THR A 221 -13.19 4.18 9.86
N ALA A 222 -12.29 4.53 8.95
CA ALA A 222 -11.98 5.93 8.64
C ALA A 222 -13.22 6.66 8.11
N GLY A 223 -13.50 7.83 8.69
CA GLY A 223 -14.65 8.68 8.35
C GLY A 223 -15.87 8.51 9.26
N ASP A 224 -15.86 7.52 10.16
CA ASP A 224 -16.97 7.28 11.07
C ASP A 224 -17.22 8.46 12.03
N GLN A 225 -18.49 8.63 12.38
CA GLN A 225 -18.97 9.58 13.39
C GLN A 225 -19.35 8.83 14.66
N ILE A 226 -18.80 9.25 15.79
CA ILE A 226 -19.00 8.62 17.09
C ILE A 226 -19.38 9.70 18.09
N GLU A 227 -20.52 9.54 18.74
CA GLU A 227 -20.89 10.34 19.91
C GLU A 227 -20.76 9.51 21.18
N MET A 228 -20.05 10.05 22.17
CA MET A 228 -19.81 9.44 23.46
C MET A 228 -20.30 10.37 24.56
N VAL A 229 -21.37 9.97 25.23
CA VAL A 229 -21.96 10.72 26.34
C VAL A 229 -21.66 10.01 27.65
N ARG A 230 -20.86 10.65 28.50
CA ARG A 230 -20.58 10.18 29.86
C ARG A 230 -21.69 10.64 30.80
N PHE A 231 -22.27 9.72 31.54
CA PHE A 231 -23.10 10.08 32.69
C PHE A 231 -22.19 10.52 33.83
N VAL A 232 -22.17 11.82 34.12
CA VAL A 232 -21.62 12.33 35.38
C VAL A 232 -22.75 12.28 36.40
N GLY A 233 -22.69 11.32 37.32
CA GLY A 233 -23.69 11.18 38.37
C GLY A 233 -23.82 12.48 39.16
N GLY A 234 -25.02 13.06 39.13
CA GLY A 234 -25.42 14.13 40.03
C GLY A 234 -26.65 13.67 40.80
N GLY A 235 -26.50 13.51 42.12
CA GLY A 235 -27.59 13.38 43.09
C GLY A 235 -28.33 12.06 43.11
#